data_AF-A0A2U2BG10-F1
#
_entry.id   AF-A0A2U2BG10-F1
#
_cell.length_a   1.000
_cell.length_b   1.000
_cell.length_c   1.000
_cell.angle_alpha   90.00
_cell.angle_beta   90.00
_cell.angle_gamma   90.00
#
_symmetry.space_group_name_H-M   'P 1'
#
loop_
_entity.id
_entity.type
_entity.pdbx_description
1 polymer ?
#
loop_
_entity_poly.entity_id
_entity_poly.type
_entity_poly.pdbx_seq_one_letter_code
_entity_poly.pdbx_strand_id
1 'polypeptide(L)' 'MFAAVRASLEQREGSVTEVALRFGFFHLGRFSAQYQQMFGERPATTLARARQRMSSLS' A
#
# COMPACT_ATOMS: atom_id res chain seq x y z
N MET A 1 10.11 7.56 -0.46
CA MET A 1 9.25 6.92 -1.49
C MET A 1 8.28 5.90 -0.87
N PHE A 2 8.77 4.79 -0.29
CA PHE A 2 7.91 3.76 0.31
C PHE A 2 7.00 4.24 1.47
N ALA A 3 7.46 5.20 2.28
CA ALA A 3 6.61 5.80 3.32
C ALA A 3 5.41 6.57 2.73
N ALA A 4 5.59 7.26 1.60
CA ALA A 4 4.50 7.95 0.91
C ALA A 4 3.51 6.96 0.28
N VAL A 5 4.01 5.86 -0.29
CA VAL A 5 3.17 4.74 -0.74
C VAL A 5 2.31 4.20 0.41
N ARG A 6 2.92 3.95 1.57
CA ARG A 6 2.19 3.47 2.76
C ARG A 6 1.09 4.44 3.17
N ALA A 7 1.40 5.74 3.24
CA ALA A 7 0.41 6.77 3.56
C ALA A 7 -0.76 6.76 2.57
N SER A 8 -0.49 6.71 1.26
CA SER A 8 -1.54 6.63 0.24
C SER A 8 -2.40 5.37 0.35
N LEU A 9 -1.83 4.22 0.69
CA LEU A 9 -2.58 2.98 0.91
C LEU A 9 -3.43 3.04 2.19
N GLU A 10 -2.94 3.67 3.24
CA GLU A 10 -3.66 3.89 4.50
C GLU A 10 -4.84 4.87 4.33
N GLN A 11 -4.66 5.89 3.49
CA GLN A 11 -5.71 6.83 3.07
C GLN A 11 -6.60 6.28 1.95
N ARG A 12 -6.29 5.09 1.40
CA ARG A 12 -7.05 4.41 0.33
C ARG A 12 -7.14 5.25 -0.95
N GLU A 13 -6.09 5.98 -1.30
CA GLU A 13 -6.02 6.83 -2.50
C GLU A 13 -5.94 6.06 -3.84
N GLY A 14 -6.17 4.75 -3.80
CA GLY A 14 -6.17 3.86 -4.97
C GLY A 14 -5.90 2.40 -4.61
N SER A 15 -5.86 1.55 -5.63
CA SER A 15 -5.34 0.19 -5.52
C SER A 15 -3.82 0.18 -5.32
N VAL A 16 -3.28 -0.95 -4.87
CA VAL A 16 -1.83 -1.15 -4.74
C VAL A 16 -1.09 -0.85 -6.05
N THR A 17 -1.65 -1.26 -7.18
CA THR A 17 -1.07 -1.03 -8.51
C THR A 17 -1.07 0.45 -8.87
N GLU A 18 -2.19 1.16 -8.68
CA GLU A 18 -2.27 2.59 -8.98
C GLU A 18 -1.31 3.41 -8.13
N VAL A 19 -1.22 3.12 -6.83
CA VAL A 19 -0.29 3.79 -5.93
C VAL A 19 1.16 3.47 -6.33
N ALA A 20 1.49 2.21 -6.62
CA ALA A 20 2.82 1.82 -7.06
C ALA A 20 3.25 2.59 -8.32
N LEU A 21 2.40 2.61 -9.35
CA LEU A 21 2.67 3.31 -10.61
C LEU A 21 2.78 4.83 -10.41
N ARG A 22 1.91 5.44 -9.60
CA ARG A 22 1.96 6.89 -9.29
C ARG A 22 3.30 7.30 -8.70
N PHE A 23 3.89 6.46 -7.85
CA PHE A 23 5.19 6.73 -7.26
C PHE A 23 6.37 6.29 -8.13
N GLY A 24 6.16 5.63 -9.28
CA GLY A 24 7.22 5.24 -10.22
C GLY A 24 7.68 3.79 -10.10
N PHE A 25 6.91 2.92 -9.44
CA PHE A 25 7.19 1.48 -9.37
C PHE A 25 6.51 0.73 -10.51
N PHE A 26 7.28 0.36 -11.53
CA PHE A 26 6.77 -0.40 -12.69
C PHE A 26 6.88 -1.93 -12.54
N HIS A 27 7.74 -2.41 -11.64
CA HIS A 27 7.92 -3.84 -11.38
C HIS A 27 7.18 -4.25 -10.10
N LEU A 28 5.87 -4.51 -10.20
CA LEU A 28 4.97 -4.73 -9.06
C LEU A 28 5.40 -5.87 -8.11
N GLY A 29 5.98 -6.94 -8.64
CA GLY A 29 6.52 -8.05 -7.84
C GLY A 29 7.72 -7.63 -6.98
N ARG A 30 8.69 -6.93 -7.59
CA ARG A 30 9.87 -6.40 -6.88
C ARG A 30 9.46 -5.34 -5.86
N PHE A 31 8.57 -4.44 -6.26
CA PHE A 31 7.99 -3.44 -5.37
C PHE A 31 7.35 -4.09 -4.13
N SER A 32 6.52 -5.12 -4.32
CA SER A 32 5.84 -5.79 -3.22
C SER A 32 6.83 -6.46 -2.27
N ALA A 33 7.88 -7.10 -2.80
CA ALA A 33 8.93 -7.70 -1.99
C ALA A 33 9.71 -6.64 -1.19
N GLN A 34 10.13 -5.54 -1.83
CA GLN A 34 10.85 -4.45 -1.15
C GLN A 34 9.98 -3.74 -0.11
N TYR A 35 8.70 -3.52 -0.39
CA TYR A 35 7.74 -2.97 0.56
C TYR A 35 7.63 -3.86 1.80
N GLN A 36 7.50 -5.17 1.60
CA GLN A 36 7.44 -6.14 2.70
C GLN A 36 8.72 -6.15 3.54
N GLN A 37 9.89 -6.09 2.90
CA GLN A 37 11.17 -6.00 3.62
C GLN A 37 11.27 -4.72 4.46
N MET A 38 10.72 -3.60 3.98
CA MET A 38 10.78 -2.32 4.68
C MET A 38 9.78 -2.21 5.85
N PHE A 39 8.56 -2.74 5.70
CA PHE A 39 7.48 -2.52 6.66
C PHE A 39 6.98 -3.77 7.39
N GLY A 40 7.51 -4.95 7.06
CA GLY A 40 7.08 -6.23 7.62
C GLY A 40 5.71 -6.72 7.14
N GLU A 41 5.01 -5.96 6.29
CA GLU A 41 3.72 -6.33 5.72
C GLU A 41 3.66 -6.05 4.22
N ARG A 42 2.79 -6.75 3.48
CA ARG A 42 2.59 -6.49 2.04
C ARG A 42 1.74 -5.23 1.84
N PRO A 43 1.89 -4.51 0.71
CA PRO A 43 1.07 -3.32 0.45
C PRO A 43 -0.43 -3.64 0.37
N ALA A 44 -0.79 -4.84 -0.11
CA ALA A 44 -2.18 -5.32 -0.10
C ALA A 44 -2.73 -5.48 1.34
N THR A 45 -1.89 -5.92 2.28
CA THR A 45 -2.25 -6.04 3.70
C THR A 45 -2.48 -4.65 4.31
N THR A 46 -1.60 -3.68 4.03
CA THR A 46 -1.78 -2.29 4.45
C THR A 46 -3.13 -1.74 3.97
N LEU A 47 -3.47 -1.90 2.70
CA LEU A 47 -4.73 -1.43 2.11
C LEU A 47 -5.95 -2.17 2.69
N ALA A 48 -5.85 -3.48 2.90
CA ALA A 48 -6.94 -4.27 3.49
C ALA A 48 -7.22 -3.84 4.93
N ARG A 49 -6.17 -3.66 5.75
CA ARG A 49 -6.28 -3.14 7.11
C ARG A 49 -6.88 -1.74 7.11
N ALA A 50 -6.42 -0.89 6.19
CA ALA A 50 -6.98 0.44 6.01
C ALA A 50 -8.49 0.33 5.80
N ARG A 51 -8.95 -0.49 4.85
CA ARG A 51 -10.37 -0.77 4.54
C ARG A 51 -11.20 -1.21 5.76
N GLN A 52 -10.68 -2.14 6.54
CA GLN A 52 -11.34 -2.66 7.74
C GLN A 52 -11.56 -1.60 8.82
N ARG A 53 -10.63 -0.66 9.02
CA ARG A 53 -10.77 0.37 10.07
C ARG A 53 -12.00 1.28 9.91
N MET A 54 -12.47 1.53 8.69
CA MET A 54 -13.69 2.34 8.46
C MET A 54 -14.96 1.53 8.63
N SER A 55 -14.91 0.21 8.44
CA SER A 55 -16.05 -0.68 8.69
C SER A 55 -16.42 -0.75 10.18
N SER A 56 -15.50 -0.37 11.06
CA SER A 56 -15.72 -0.29 12.51
C SER A 56 -16.16 1.10 13.00
N LEU A 57 -16.36 2.07 12.09
CA LEU A 57 -16.75 3.46 12.36
C LEU A 57 -18.24 3.73 12.06
N SER A 58 -19.03 2.68 11.90
CA SER A 58 -20.48 2.70 11.62
C SER A 58 -21.22 1.85 12.64
#